data_AF-A0A209D5I8-F1
#
_entry.id   AF-A0A209D5I8-F1
#
_cell.length_a   1.000
_cell.length_b   1.000
_cell.length_c   1.000
_cell.angle_alpha   90.00
_cell.angle_beta   90.00
_cell.angle_gamma   90.00
#
_symmetry.space_group_name_H-M   'P 1'
#
loop_
_entity.id
_entity.type
_entity.pdbx_description
1 polymer ?
#
loop_
_entity_poly.entity_id
_entity_poly.type
_entity_poly.pdbx_seq_one_letter_code
_entity_poly.pdbx_strand_id
1 'polypeptide(L)'
;MQPGKQSGIRRVTSWQLVGAQLRHFRKLAGLTQAALAEQAGVGEDTIASIEQGRRVLQLDMAIQLDELLDTKGTLRVAVEKIPRKERYQALVKDFVQYEQNAVSLLWYESQLVPGLLQTESYARFVFGCTYPPLEEEEIEKRVTDRLARQKILERKPRPILHFILEESILHTQLGDPEVMYEQLLHLRRCMDLPFVTIQIMPRNTPRHAGLSGPLILLETPDHDGLAYVDGQLRGELYDEPADVSALMQRYGMLRSQALTVAESTRLLDALLDALLGETCPAQHTPPPVPQPSTGTSPATATVTAEPASKSPPTPPPSTSATPR
;
A
#
# COMPACT_ATOMS: atom_id res chain seq x y z
N MET A 1 25.51 -27.41 29.95
CA MET A 1 24.09 -27.57 29.60
C MET A 1 23.90 -27.09 28.16
N GLN A 2 23.15 -27.80 27.31
CA GLN A 2 22.71 -27.25 26.03
C GLN A 2 21.45 -26.38 26.26
N PRO A 3 21.29 -25.22 25.59
CA PRO A 3 20.05 -24.45 25.67
C PRO A 3 18.92 -25.24 25.00
N GLY A 4 17.80 -25.40 25.71
CA GLY A 4 16.67 -26.19 25.23
C GLY A 4 16.01 -25.54 24.00
N LYS A 5 15.73 -26.34 22.97
CA LYS A 5 14.87 -25.91 21.84
C LYS A 5 13.49 -25.56 22.38
N GLN A 6 13.18 -24.27 22.46
CA GLN A 6 11.80 -23.82 22.66
C GLN A 6 10.98 -24.23 21.44
N SER A 7 10.02 -25.14 21.66
CA SER A 7 9.09 -25.57 20.62
C SER A 7 8.09 -24.44 20.35
N GLY A 8 8.43 -23.56 19.41
CA GLY A 8 7.55 -22.47 18.99
C GLY A 8 6.21 -23.04 18.50
N ILE A 9 5.11 -22.56 19.08
CA ILE A 9 3.75 -23.02 18.73
C ILE A 9 3.47 -22.63 17.28
N ARG A 10 3.68 -23.57 16.36
CA ARG A 10 3.41 -23.42 14.93
C ARG A 10 1.89 -23.28 14.73
N ARG A 11 1.41 -22.04 14.63
CA ARG A 11 0.00 -21.73 14.33
C ARG A 11 -0.39 -22.46 13.04
N VAL A 12 -1.36 -23.36 13.15
CA VAL A 12 -1.96 -24.05 12.01
C VAL A 12 -3.10 -23.16 11.49
N THR A 13 -3.12 -22.87 10.19
CA THR A 13 -4.22 -22.10 9.58
C THR A 13 -5.43 -23.00 9.30
N SER A 14 -6.63 -22.44 9.15
CA SER A 14 -7.81 -23.24 8.83
C SER A 14 -7.66 -23.95 7.47
N TRP A 15 -6.92 -23.35 6.54
CA TRP A 15 -6.55 -23.99 5.26
C TRP A 15 -5.57 -25.15 5.39
N GLN A 16 -4.67 -25.14 6.38
CA GLN A 16 -3.82 -26.30 6.68
C GLN A 16 -4.64 -27.43 7.33
N LEU A 17 -5.67 -27.11 8.10
CA LEU A 17 -6.61 -28.09 8.65
C LEU A 17 -7.47 -28.74 7.54
N VAL A 18 -8.08 -27.95 6.66
CA VAL A 18 -8.83 -28.47 5.49
C VAL A 18 -7.93 -29.24 4.53
N GLY A 19 -6.71 -28.76 4.28
CA GLY A 19 -5.72 -29.49 3.49
C GLY A 19 -5.33 -30.85 4.10
N ALA A 20 -5.24 -30.93 5.43
CA ALA A 20 -5.02 -32.19 6.13
C ALA A 20 -6.24 -33.14 6.06
N GLN A 21 -7.47 -32.62 6.10
CA GLN A 21 -8.69 -33.40 5.89
C GLN A 21 -8.76 -33.97 4.46
N LEU A 22 -8.53 -33.16 3.43
CA LEU A 22 -8.47 -33.62 2.04
C LEU A 22 -7.42 -34.73 1.86
N ARG A 23 -6.22 -34.55 2.42
CA ARG A 23 -5.16 -35.57 2.42
C ARG A 23 -5.58 -36.86 3.12
N HIS A 24 -6.38 -36.76 4.19
CA HIS A 24 -6.88 -37.92 4.92
C HIS A 24 -7.90 -38.70 4.08
N PHE A 25 -8.94 -38.03 3.55
CA PHE A 25 -9.95 -38.68 2.72
C PHE A 25 -9.36 -39.29 1.43
N ARG A 26 -8.47 -38.58 0.73
CA ARG A 26 -7.76 -39.13 -0.44
C ARG A 26 -7.00 -40.42 -0.10
N LYS A 27 -6.33 -40.47 1.06
CA LYS A 27 -5.62 -41.68 1.51
C LYS A 27 -6.56 -42.82 1.87
N LEU A 28 -7.75 -42.54 2.43
CA LEU A 28 -8.78 -43.56 2.67
C LEU A 28 -9.34 -44.13 1.35
N ALA A 29 -9.50 -43.28 0.33
CA ALA A 29 -9.87 -43.70 -1.03
C ALA A 29 -8.72 -44.39 -1.81
N GLY A 30 -7.52 -44.51 -1.24
CA GLY A 30 -6.36 -45.17 -1.87
C GLY A 30 -5.71 -44.40 -3.03
N LEU A 31 -6.16 -43.17 -3.34
CA LEU A 31 -5.73 -42.43 -4.52
C LEU A 31 -4.38 -41.72 -4.32
N THR A 32 -3.59 -41.58 -5.40
CA THR A 32 -2.43 -40.66 -5.46
C THR A 32 -2.88 -39.21 -5.67
N GLN A 33 -2.00 -38.22 -5.47
CA GLN A 33 -2.34 -36.82 -5.75
C GLN A 33 -2.66 -36.65 -7.25
N ALA A 34 -1.86 -37.22 -8.15
CA ALA A 34 -2.15 -37.31 -9.58
C ALA A 34 -3.52 -37.93 -9.90
N ALA A 35 -3.86 -39.09 -9.34
CA ALA A 35 -5.12 -39.78 -9.65
C ALA A 35 -6.36 -38.99 -9.18
N LEU A 36 -6.28 -38.31 -8.03
CA LEU A 36 -7.35 -37.40 -7.59
C LEU A 36 -7.41 -36.14 -8.47
N ALA A 37 -6.26 -35.62 -8.90
CA ALA A 37 -6.20 -34.45 -9.76
C ALA A 37 -6.82 -34.73 -11.14
N GLU A 38 -6.53 -35.90 -11.73
CA GLU A 38 -7.14 -36.39 -12.97
C GLU A 38 -8.67 -36.50 -12.84
N GLN A 39 -9.17 -37.15 -11.78
CA GLN A 39 -10.62 -37.27 -11.53
C GLN A 39 -11.30 -35.91 -11.25
N ALA A 40 -10.59 -34.95 -10.65
CA ALA A 40 -11.10 -33.61 -10.39
C ALA A 40 -10.92 -32.63 -11.58
N GLY A 41 -10.24 -33.03 -12.66
CA GLY A 41 -9.97 -32.17 -13.82
C GLY A 41 -8.92 -31.06 -13.57
N VAL A 42 -7.97 -31.28 -12.65
CA VAL A 42 -6.93 -30.31 -12.28
C VAL A 42 -5.52 -30.91 -12.36
N GLY A 43 -4.47 -30.07 -12.29
CA GLY A 43 -3.08 -30.56 -12.21
C GLY A 43 -2.69 -31.01 -10.79
N GLU A 44 -1.78 -31.99 -10.68
CA GLU A 44 -1.35 -32.58 -9.39
C GLU A 44 -0.88 -31.53 -8.37
N ASP A 45 -0.11 -30.52 -8.81
CA ASP A 45 0.33 -29.39 -7.99
C ASP A 45 -0.81 -28.61 -7.32
N THR A 46 -2.03 -28.63 -7.90
CA THR A 46 -3.22 -28.02 -7.29
C THR A 46 -3.64 -28.80 -6.06
N ILE A 47 -3.80 -30.12 -6.17
CA ILE A 47 -4.11 -31.01 -5.04
C ILE A 47 -3.00 -30.94 -3.99
N ALA A 48 -1.74 -31.03 -4.40
CA ALA A 48 -0.59 -30.95 -3.50
C ALA A 48 -0.53 -29.61 -2.73
N SER A 49 -0.82 -28.48 -3.40
CA SER A 49 -0.83 -27.15 -2.76
C SER A 49 -2.02 -26.94 -1.84
N ILE A 50 -3.20 -27.49 -2.17
CA ILE A 50 -4.39 -27.45 -1.29
C ILE A 50 -4.13 -28.29 -0.04
N GLU A 51 -3.64 -29.53 -0.18
CA GLU A 51 -3.34 -30.39 0.98
C GLU A 51 -2.23 -29.83 1.90
N GLN A 52 -1.42 -28.88 1.42
CA GLN A 52 -0.39 -28.20 2.20
C GLN A 52 -0.91 -26.89 2.84
N GLY A 53 -2.16 -26.50 2.59
CA GLY A 53 -2.71 -25.21 3.00
C GLY A 53 -2.02 -24.01 2.33
N ARG A 54 -1.35 -24.23 1.18
CA ARG A 54 -0.73 -23.16 0.36
C ARG A 54 -1.71 -22.57 -0.65
N ARG A 55 -2.77 -23.31 -1.00
CA ARG A 55 -3.86 -22.87 -1.89
C ARG A 55 -5.19 -23.09 -1.19
N VAL A 56 -6.09 -22.11 -1.31
CA VAL A 56 -7.48 -22.18 -0.84
C VAL A 56 -8.22 -23.30 -1.57
N LEU A 57 -8.98 -24.12 -0.85
CA LEU A 57 -9.97 -25.02 -1.44
C LEU A 57 -11.26 -24.22 -1.67
N GLN A 58 -11.63 -24.04 -2.94
CA GLN A 58 -12.87 -23.34 -3.31
C GLN A 58 -14.10 -24.23 -3.06
N LEU A 59 -15.28 -23.62 -2.90
CA LEU A 59 -16.48 -24.31 -2.45
C LEU A 59 -17.05 -25.29 -3.49
N ASP A 60 -16.96 -24.95 -4.76
CA ASP A 60 -17.27 -25.81 -5.92
C ASP A 60 -16.38 -27.07 -5.95
N MET A 61 -15.06 -26.87 -5.85
CA MET A 61 -14.07 -27.93 -5.77
C MET A 61 -14.23 -28.75 -4.47
N ALA A 62 -14.70 -28.15 -3.36
CA ALA A 62 -15.00 -28.87 -2.13
C ALA A 62 -16.21 -29.81 -2.30
N ILE A 63 -17.26 -29.38 -2.99
CA ILE A 63 -18.42 -30.22 -3.34
C ILE A 63 -17.98 -31.38 -4.24
N GLN A 64 -17.24 -31.09 -5.32
CA GLN A 64 -16.74 -32.10 -6.25
C GLN A 64 -15.83 -33.13 -5.55
N LEU A 65 -14.94 -32.69 -4.67
CA LEU A 65 -14.05 -33.59 -3.92
C LEU A 65 -14.79 -34.36 -2.82
N ASP A 66 -15.88 -33.82 -2.27
CA ASP A 66 -16.74 -34.55 -1.33
C ASP A 66 -17.49 -35.70 -2.00
N GLU A 67 -17.88 -35.54 -3.27
CA GLU A 67 -18.47 -36.59 -4.10
C GLU A 67 -17.41 -37.64 -4.51
N LEU A 68 -16.26 -37.20 -5.05
CA LEU A 68 -15.17 -38.08 -5.51
C LEU A 68 -14.54 -38.93 -4.39
N LEU A 69 -14.56 -38.45 -3.16
CA LEU A 69 -13.95 -39.12 -1.98
C LEU A 69 -14.99 -39.65 -0.97
N ASP A 70 -16.27 -39.59 -1.32
CA ASP A 70 -17.43 -39.99 -0.48
C ASP A 70 -17.41 -39.49 0.97
N THR A 71 -16.97 -38.25 1.18
CA THR A 71 -16.72 -37.65 2.51
C THR A 71 -18.02 -37.30 3.28
N LYS A 72 -19.17 -37.49 2.64
CA LYS A 72 -20.51 -37.05 3.08
C LYS A 72 -20.65 -35.54 3.30
N GLY A 73 -19.93 -34.74 2.51
CA GLY A 73 -20.03 -33.27 2.55
C GLY A 73 -19.07 -32.60 3.54
N THR A 74 -18.03 -33.30 3.99
CA THR A 74 -17.15 -32.82 5.06
C THR A 74 -16.28 -31.63 4.62
N LEU A 75 -15.72 -31.64 3.42
CA LEU A 75 -14.87 -30.55 2.94
C LEU A 75 -15.70 -29.30 2.63
N ARG A 76 -16.90 -29.46 2.04
CA ARG A 76 -17.88 -28.39 1.84
C ARG A 76 -18.23 -27.72 3.15
N VAL A 77 -18.64 -28.50 4.18
CA VAL A 77 -18.96 -27.95 5.51
C VAL A 77 -17.74 -27.29 6.16
N ALA A 78 -16.54 -27.88 6.04
CA ALA A 78 -15.34 -27.27 6.58
C ALA A 78 -15.05 -25.92 5.89
N VAL A 79 -15.11 -25.86 4.55
CA VAL A 79 -14.94 -24.62 3.76
C VAL A 79 -16.04 -23.59 4.06
N GLU A 80 -17.29 -24.00 4.29
CA GLU A 80 -18.39 -23.15 4.76
C GLU A 80 -18.19 -22.59 6.18
N LYS A 81 -17.43 -23.29 7.03
CA LYS A 81 -17.16 -22.88 8.41
C LYS A 81 -15.81 -22.18 8.62
N ILE A 82 -14.94 -22.12 7.62
CA ILE A 82 -13.79 -21.20 7.64
C ILE A 82 -14.32 -19.75 7.68
N PRO A 83 -13.89 -18.91 8.63
CA PRO A 83 -14.29 -17.50 8.69
C PRO A 83 -14.03 -16.79 7.36
N ARG A 84 -14.91 -15.88 6.93
CA ARG A 84 -14.73 -15.14 5.67
C ARG A 84 -13.34 -14.47 5.60
N LYS A 85 -12.91 -13.84 6.69
CA LYS A 85 -11.55 -13.29 6.88
C LYS A 85 -10.38 -14.26 6.60
N GLU A 86 -10.56 -15.58 6.65
CA GLU A 86 -9.55 -16.56 6.20
C GLU A 86 -9.78 -17.04 4.75
N ARG A 87 -11.02 -17.07 4.25
CA ARG A 87 -11.30 -17.29 2.82
C ARG A 87 -10.69 -16.19 1.96
N TYR A 88 -10.84 -14.92 2.37
CA TYR A 88 -10.40 -13.74 1.62
C TYR A 88 -8.93 -13.33 1.90
N GLN A 89 -8.04 -14.26 2.29
CA GLN A 89 -6.61 -13.97 2.54
C GLN A 89 -5.69 -14.11 1.30
N ALA A 90 -6.25 -14.36 0.12
CA ALA A 90 -5.52 -14.54 -1.15
C ALA A 90 -5.46 -13.27 -2.04
N LEU A 91 -5.92 -12.13 -1.54
CA LEU A 91 -6.86 -11.31 -2.33
C LEU A 91 -6.33 -10.10 -3.10
N VAL A 92 -5.02 -9.97 -3.32
CA VAL A 92 -4.49 -8.85 -4.14
C VAL A 92 -5.05 -8.91 -5.58
N LYS A 93 -5.35 -10.11 -6.10
CA LYS A 93 -5.99 -10.27 -7.41
C LYS A 93 -7.44 -9.83 -7.41
N ASP A 94 -8.23 -10.32 -6.47
CA ASP A 94 -9.69 -10.16 -6.53
C ASP A 94 -10.07 -8.73 -6.10
N PHE A 95 -9.31 -8.07 -5.21
CA PHE A 95 -9.46 -6.62 -4.98
C PHE A 95 -9.30 -5.79 -6.27
N VAL A 96 -8.30 -6.11 -7.11
CA VAL A 96 -8.14 -5.40 -8.40
C VAL A 96 -9.32 -5.69 -9.33
N GLN A 97 -9.93 -6.88 -9.28
CA GLN A 97 -11.16 -7.15 -10.04
C GLN A 97 -12.35 -6.35 -9.50
N TYR A 98 -12.51 -6.21 -8.19
CA TYR A 98 -13.55 -5.37 -7.60
C TYR A 98 -13.34 -3.89 -7.91
N GLU A 99 -12.11 -3.37 -7.80
CA GLU A 99 -11.75 -2.00 -8.19
C GLU A 99 -12.17 -1.70 -9.63
N GLN A 100 -11.71 -2.51 -10.60
CA GLN A 100 -11.95 -2.27 -12.02
C GLN A 100 -13.44 -2.36 -12.41
N ASN A 101 -14.26 -3.07 -11.62
CA ASN A 101 -15.70 -3.23 -11.86
C ASN A 101 -16.60 -2.37 -10.95
N ALA A 102 -16.04 -1.61 -10.00
CA ALA A 102 -16.80 -0.84 -9.02
C ALA A 102 -17.78 0.17 -9.65
N VAL A 103 -18.90 0.43 -8.97
CA VAL A 103 -19.89 1.48 -9.28
C VAL A 103 -19.47 2.80 -8.62
N SER A 104 -19.04 2.74 -7.36
CA SER A 104 -18.40 3.85 -6.65
C SER A 104 -17.14 3.37 -5.93
N LEU A 105 -16.17 4.27 -5.74
CA LEU A 105 -14.92 4.01 -5.01
C LEU A 105 -14.51 5.26 -4.23
N LEU A 106 -14.24 5.08 -2.94
CA LEU A 106 -13.91 6.13 -1.98
C LEU A 106 -12.56 5.81 -1.33
N TRP A 107 -11.49 6.49 -1.75
CA TRP A 107 -10.11 6.27 -1.29
C TRP A 107 -9.70 7.38 -0.32
N TYR A 108 -9.08 7.03 0.81
CA TYR A 108 -8.32 7.94 1.66
C TYR A 108 -6.86 7.48 1.74
N GLU A 109 -5.93 8.41 1.47
CA GLU A 109 -4.48 8.19 1.54
C GLU A 109 -3.80 9.15 2.50
N SER A 110 -2.74 8.63 3.13
CA SER A 110 -2.02 9.27 4.24
C SER A 110 -0.51 9.40 4.02
N GLN A 111 0.05 8.71 3.03
CA GLN A 111 1.50 8.69 2.80
C GLN A 111 1.90 8.85 1.33
N LEU A 112 1.05 8.42 0.38
CA LEU A 112 1.36 8.44 -1.05
C LEU A 112 0.13 8.87 -1.87
N VAL A 113 0.34 9.39 -3.08
CA VAL A 113 -0.77 9.64 -4.02
C VAL A 113 -1.47 8.30 -4.33
N PRO A 114 -2.82 8.21 -4.28
CA PRO A 114 -3.58 7.02 -4.62
C PRO A 114 -3.17 6.40 -5.97
N GLY A 115 -3.00 5.08 -6.03
CA GLY A 115 -2.39 4.41 -7.18
C GLY A 115 -3.09 4.63 -8.53
N LEU A 116 -4.38 4.95 -8.52
CA LEU A 116 -5.17 5.29 -9.70
C LEU A 116 -4.94 6.72 -10.23
N LEU A 117 -4.21 7.56 -9.48
CA LEU A 117 -3.90 8.96 -9.80
C LEU A 117 -2.39 9.21 -9.90
N GLN A 118 -1.56 8.16 -10.01
CA GLN A 118 -0.11 8.30 -10.06
C GLN A 118 0.40 8.51 -11.49
N THR A 119 1.41 9.37 -11.69
CA THR A 119 2.18 9.36 -12.95
C THR A 119 3.08 8.13 -13.03
N GLU A 120 3.57 7.79 -14.23
CA GLU A 120 4.58 6.73 -14.37
C GLU A 120 5.84 7.05 -13.55
N SER A 121 6.32 8.29 -13.65
CA SER A 121 7.49 8.82 -12.93
C SER A 121 7.35 8.64 -11.42
N TYR A 122 6.22 9.02 -10.84
CA TYR A 122 5.94 8.86 -9.41
C TYR A 122 5.77 7.39 -9.01
N ALA A 123 5.03 6.59 -9.79
CA ALA A 123 4.84 5.16 -9.52
C ALA A 123 6.17 4.40 -9.53
N ARG A 124 7.05 4.69 -10.49
CA ARG A 124 8.39 4.12 -10.63
C ARG A 124 9.27 4.47 -9.44
N PHE A 125 9.30 5.75 -9.04
CA PHE A 125 10.02 6.18 -7.84
C PHE A 125 9.53 5.46 -6.57
N VAL A 126 8.22 5.41 -6.36
CA VAL A 126 7.60 4.71 -5.21
C VAL A 126 7.98 3.22 -5.17
N PHE A 127 8.00 2.53 -6.31
CA PHE A 127 8.43 1.13 -6.34
C PHE A 127 9.94 0.97 -6.11
N GLY A 128 10.77 1.91 -6.58
CA GLY A 128 12.21 1.96 -6.27
C GLY A 128 12.51 2.15 -4.78
N CYS A 129 11.62 2.78 -4.02
CA CYS A 129 11.71 2.92 -2.56
C CYS A 129 11.30 1.66 -1.75
N THR A 130 10.92 0.56 -2.40
CA THR A 130 10.50 -0.67 -1.70
C THR A 130 11.65 -1.28 -0.88
N TYR A 131 11.36 -1.79 0.32
CA TYR A 131 12.30 -2.60 1.10
C TYR A 131 11.69 -3.96 1.50
N PRO A 132 12.36 -5.11 1.24
CA PRO A 132 13.61 -5.25 0.49
C PRO A 132 13.54 -4.70 -0.95
N PRO A 133 14.68 -4.26 -1.54
CA PRO A 133 14.71 -3.74 -2.89
C PRO A 133 14.14 -4.72 -3.92
N LEU A 134 13.61 -4.17 -5.01
CA LEU A 134 13.13 -4.91 -6.18
C LEU A 134 14.17 -4.82 -7.29
N GLU A 135 14.24 -5.86 -8.12
CA GLU A 135 14.98 -5.82 -9.38
C GLU A 135 14.23 -4.93 -10.39
N GLU A 136 14.94 -4.26 -11.32
CA GLU A 136 14.33 -3.32 -12.27
C GLU A 136 13.23 -3.98 -13.13
N GLU A 137 13.40 -5.25 -13.52
CA GLU A 137 12.36 -6.01 -14.25
C GLU A 137 11.05 -6.16 -13.45
N GLU A 138 11.12 -6.21 -12.12
CA GLU A 138 9.94 -6.22 -11.27
C GLU A 138 9.36 -4.81 -11.08
N ILE A 139 10.20 -3.77 -11.03
CA ILE A 139 9.75 -2.37 -11.02
C ILE A 139 8.96 -2.05 -12.30
N GLU A 140 9.54 -2.31 -13.48
CA GLU A 140 8.89 -2.14 -14.79
C GLU A 140 7.53 -2.84 -14.87
N LYS A 141 7.48 -4.09 -14.41
CA LYS A 141 6.25 -4.87 -14.38
C LYS A 141 5.21 -4.25 -13.44
N ARG A 142 5.61 -3.86 -12.22
CA ARG A 142 4.70 -3.25 -11.23
C ARG A 142 4.21 -1.88 -11.66
N VAL A 143 5.04 -1.10 -12.38
CA VAL A 143 4.66 0.16 -13.04
C VAL A 143 3.64 -0.11 -14.16
N THR A 144 3.90 -1.11 -15.01
CA THR A 144 2.96 -1.54 -16.06
C THR A 144 1.60 -1.95 -15.47
N ASP A 145 1.60 -2.78 -14.41
CA ASP A 145 0.39 -3.21 -13.69
C ASP A 145 -0.34 -2.03 -13.01
N ARG A 146 0.41 -1.01 -12.53
CA ARG A 146 -0.14 0.23 -11.95
C ARG A 146 -0.88 1.06 -12.99
N LEU A 147 -0.23 1.34 -14.13
CA LEU A 147 -0.82 2.11 -15.23
C LEU A 147 -2.00 1.36 -15.88
N ALA A 148 -1.92 0.03 -15.99
CA ALA A 148 -3.01 -0.78 -16.52
C ALA A 148 -4.32 -0.65 -15.71
N ARG A 149 -4.24 -0.41 -14.40
CA ARG A 149 -5.41 -0.16 -13.51
C ARG A 149 -6.04 1.22 -13.73
N GLN A 150 -5.31 2.21 -14.25
CA GLN A 150 -5.83 3.57 -14.44
C GLN A 150 -6.90 3.67 -15.54
N LYS A 151 -7.07 2.61 -16.34
CA LYS A 151 -8.17 2.45 -17.32
C LYS A 151 -9.57 2.61 -16.71
N ILE A 152 -9.71 2.47 -15.39
CA ILE A 152 -10.94 2.83 -14.66
C ILE A 152 -11.39 4.28 -14.90
N LEU A 153 -10.46 5.22 -15.13
CA LEU A 153 -10.73 6.62 -15.47
C LEU A 153 -11.32 6.78 -16.89
N GLU A 154 -11.05 5.84 -17.80
CA GLU A 154 -11.53 5.84 -19.18
C GLU A 154 -12.81 5.00 -19.36
N ARG A 155 -13.11 4.13 -18.38
CA ARG A 155 -14.16 3.12 -18.40
C ARG A 155 -15.56 3.71 -18.64
N LYS A 156 -16.39 2.94 -19.37
CA LYS A 156 -17.84 3.17 -19.49
C LYS A 156 -18.57 1.89 -19.05
N PRO A 157 -19.60 1.96 -18.17
CA PRO A 157 -20.06 3.14 -17.44
C PRO A 157 -18.99 3.69 -16.49
N ARG A 158 -18.97 5.02 -16.33
CA ARG A 158 -18.02 5.71 -15.45
C ARG A 158 -18.36 5.43 -13.98
N PRO A 159 -17.42 5.00 -13.14
CA PRO A 159 -17.63 4.94 -11.70
C PRO A 159 -17.64 6.34 -11.07
N ILE A 160 -18.21 6.47 -9.88
CA ILE A 160 -18.02 7.65 -9.03
C ILE A 160 -16.77 7.45 -8.18
N LEU A 161 -15.75 8.30 -8.36
CA LEU A 161 -14.46 8.17 -7.70
C LEU A 161 -14.23 9.37 -6.76
N HIS A 162 -13.97 9.11 -5.48
CA HIS A 162 -13.64 10.15 -4.50
C HIS A 162 -12.33 9.84 -3.80
N PHE A 163 -11.43 10.83 -3.75
CA PHE A 163 -10.11 10.71 -3.17
C PHE A 163 -9.90 11.78 -2.10
N ILE A 164 -9.45 11.37 -0.92
CA ILE A 164 -8.99 12.27 0.14
C ILE A 164 -7.50 12.01 0.35
N LEU A 165 -6.66 13.03 0.15
CA LEU A 165 -5.21 12.95 0.32
C LEU A 165 -4.77 13.85 1.47
N GLU A 166 -3.85 13.40 2.32
CA GLU A 166 -3.13 14.29 3.24
C GLU A 166 -2.34 15.38 2.49
N GLU A 167 -2.46 16.63 2.94
CA GLU A 167 -1.67 17.77 2.44
C GLU A 167 -0.16 17.50 2.53
N SER A 168 0.29 16.71 3.51
CA SER A 168 1.70 16.30 3.65
C SER A 168 2.25 15.56 2.42
N ILE A 169 1.41 14.79 1.71
CA ILE A 169 1.80 14.08 0.47
C ILE A 169 2.23 15.08 -0.60
N LEU A 170 1.54 16.22 -0.69
CA LEU A 170 1.80 17.25 -1.71
C LEU A 170 3.07 18.06 -1.41
N HIS A 171 3.49 18.12 -0.14
CA HIS A 171 4.73 18.79 0.29
C HIS A 171 5.93 17.85 0.41
N THR A 172 5.76 16.54 0.24
CA THR A 172 6.87 15.59 0.36
C THR A 172 7.61 15.50 -0.97
N GLN A 173 8.89 15.89 -0.98
CA GLN A 173 9.78 15.77 -2.13
C GLN A 173 10.15 14.29 -2.35
N LEU A 174 9.30 13.57 -3.10
CA LEU A 174 9.51 12.19 -3.52
C LEU A 174 10.04 12.17 -4.95
N GLY A 175 11.31 11.81 -5.10
CA GLY A 175 12.03 11.89 -6.36
C GLY A 175 12.51 13.30 -6.68
N ASP A 176 12.90 13.52 -7.93
CA ASP A 176 13.31 14.82 -8.43
C ASP A 176 12.12 15.80 -8.47
N PRO A 177 12.33 17.13 -8.36
CA PRO A 177 11.24 18.12 -8.33
C PRO A 177 10.25 18.00 -9.49
N GLU A 178 10.75 17.63 -10.68
CA GLU A 178 9.99 17.37 -11.89
C GLU A 178 8.94 16.27 -11.70
N VAL A 179 9.27 15.20 -10.96
CA VAL A 179 8.35 14.08 -10.68
C VAL A 179 7.14 14.57 -9.87
N MET A 180 7.40 15.38 -8.84
CA MET A 180 6.33 15.98 -8.03
C MET A 180 5.53 17.02 -8.82
N TYR A 181 6.17 17.83 -9.67
CA TYR A 181 5.46 18.78 -10.54
C TYR A 181 4.52 18.06 -11.53
N GLU A 182 5.00 17.02 -12.23
CA GLU A 182 4.17 16.19 -13.10
C GLU A 182 2.99 15.56 -12.36
N GLN A 183 3.24 15.08 -11.13
CA GLN A 183 2.26 14.42 -10.28
C GLN A 183 1.17 15.38 -9.78
N LEU A 184 1.54 16.58 -9.32
CA LEU A 184 0.57 17.62 -8.91
C LEU A 184 -0.25 18.11 -10.12
N LEU A 185 0.39 18.25 -11.30
CA LEU A 185 -0.29 18.64 -12.53
C LEU A 185 -1.23 17.53 -13.05
N HIS A 186 -0.89 16.26 -12.84
CA HIS A 186 -1.79 15.13 -13.10
C HIS A 186 -3.01 15.17 -12.17
N LEU A 187 -2.80 15.31 -10.85
CA LEU A 187 -3.89 15.45 -9.88
C LEU A 187 -4.82 16.61 -10.25
N ARG A 188 -4.25 17.76 -10.63
CA ARG A 188 -5.03 18.94 -11.03
C ARG A 188 -5.90 18.68 -12.27
N ARG A 189 -5.40 17.96 -13.28
CA ARG A 189 -6.19 17.53 -14.46
C ARG A 189 -7.27 16.51 -14.09
N CYS A 190 -7.02 15.62 -13.13
CA CYS A 190 -8.03 14.67 -12.65
C CYS A 190 -9.22 15.36 -11.96
N MET A 191 -9.04 16.54 -11.37
CA MET A 191 -10.15 17.32 -10.80
C MET A 191 -11.13 17.86 -11.86
N ASP A 192 -10.73 17.97 -13.12
CA ASP A 192 -11.60 18.43 -14.22
C ASP A 192 -12.50 17.30 -14.76
N LEU A 193 -12.35 16.07 -14.28
CA LEU A 193 -13.18 14.91 -14.66
C LEU A 193 -14.49 14.89 -13.82
N PRO A 194 -15.69 14.97 -14.43
CA PRO A 194 -16.96 15.20 -13.71
C PRO A 194 -17.49 13.99 -12.90
N PHE A 195 -16.66 12.97 -12.71
CA PHE A 195 -16.93 11.75 -11.96
C PHE A 195 -15.77 11.43 -10.98
N VAL A 196 -14.74 12.27 -10.96
CA VAL A 196 -13.65 12.26 -9.98
C VAL A 196 -13.85 13.45 -9.06
N THR A 197 -13.67 13.25 -7.76
CA THR A 197 -13.57 14.35 -6.80
C THR A 197 -12.33 14.12 -5.95
N ILE A 198 -11.56 15.19 -5.73
CA ILE A 198 -10.35 15.18 -4.91
C ILE A 198 -10.52 16.24 -3.82
N GLN A 199 -10.33 15.84 -2.57
CA GLN A 199 -10.23 16.73 -1.41
C GLN A 199 -8.87 16.55 -0.75
N ILE A 200 -8.31 17.63 -0.20
CA ILE A 200 -7.07 17.58 0.57
C ILE A 200 -7.37 17.72 2.06
N MET A 201 -6.80 16.85 2.89
CA MET A 201 -6.86 16.94 4.35
C MET A 201 -5.81 17.94 4.87
N PRO A 202 -6.18 18.99 5.64
CA PRO A 202 -5.21 19.94 6.17
C PRO A 202 -4.25 19.34 7.20
N ARG A 203 -2.96 19.68 7.10
CA ARG A 203 -1.92 19.34 8.10
C ARG A 203 -2.22 19.87 9.51
N ASN A 204 -3.07 20.89 9.63
CA ASN A 204 -3.43 21.53 10.91
C ASN A 204 -4.73 20.98 11.53
N THR A 205 -5.26 19.85 11.03
CA THR A 205 -6.51 19.23 11.53
C THR A 205 -6.34 18.67 12.96
N PRO A 206 -6.97 19.28 14.00
CA PRO A 206 -6.67 18.97 15.41
C PRO A 206 -7.38 17.72 15.95
N ARG A 207 -8.29 17.12 15.17
CA ARG A 207 -9.04 15.91 15.51
C ARG A 207 -9.14 15.06 14.25
N HIS A 208 -8.26 14.09 14.09
CA HIS A 208 -8.10 13.44 12.80
C HIS A 208 -8.72 12.04 12.73
N ALA A 209 -9.61 11.79 11.76
CA ALA A 209 -10.31 10.51 11.59
C ALA A 209 -9.47 9.43 10.89
N GLY A 210 -8.41 9.81 10.17
CA GLY A 210 -7.56 8.92 9.37
C GLY A 210 -6.36 8.31 10.09
N LEU A 211 -6.26 8.45 11.42
CA LEU A 211 -5.11 7.97 12.22
C LEU A 211 -4.91 6.44 12.23
N SER A 212 -5.85 5.68 11.68
CA SER A 212 -5.74 4.22 11.48
C SER A 212 -5.02 3.82 10.18
N GLY A 213 -4.58 4.78 9.36
CA GLY A 213 -3.97 4.53 8.04
C GLY A 213 -4.96 4.59 6.88
N PRO A 214 -4.49 4.34 5.64
CA PRO A 214 -5.27 4.47 4.42
C PRO A 214 -6.40 3.44 4.33
N LEU A 215 -7.47 3.79 3.62
CA LEU A 215 -8.59 2.87 3.35
C LEU A 215 -9.24 3.15 2.01
N ILE A 216 -9.80 2.11 1.40
CA ILE A 216 -10.59 2.18 0.17
C ILE A 216 -11.94 1.52 0.46
N LEU A 217 -13.04 2.24 0.26
CA LEU A 217 -14.38 1.65 0.17
C LEU A 217 -14.76 1.55 -1.31
N LEU A 218 -15.50 0.51 -1.69
CA LEU A 218 -16.09 0.40 -3.02
C LEU A 218 -17.46 -0.26 -2.98
N GLU A 219 -18.21 -0.04 -4.06
CA GLU A 219 -19.54 -0.60 -4.29
C GLU A 219 -19.49 -1.49 -5.54
N THR A 220 -19.96 -2.73 -5.44
CA THR A 220 -20.00 -3.67 -6.58
C THR A 220 -21.13 -3.34 -7.56
N PRO A 221 -21.14 -3.90 -8.79
CA PRO A 221 -22.29 -3.84 -9.69
C PRO A 221 -23.60 -4.40 -9.10
N ASP A 222 -23.51 -5.26 -8.09
CA ASP A 222 -24.64 -5.86 -7.36
C ASP A 222 -25.05 -5.03 -6.12
N HIS A 223 -24.43 -3.85 -5.92
CA HIS A 223 -24.59 -2.94 -4.78
C HIS A 223 -24.13 -3.47 -3.42
N ASP A 224 -23.27 -4.50 -3.39
CA ASP A 224 -22.55 -4.87 -2.17
C ASP A 224 -21.47 -3.82 -1.84
N GLY A 225 -21.40 -3.42 -0.57
CA GLY A 225 -20.32 -2.57 -0.07
C GLY A 225 -19.13 -3.41 0.39
N LEU A 226 -17.94 -3.11 -0.11
CA LEU A 226 -16.67 -3.72 0.30
C LEU A 226 -15.70 -2.65 0.79
N ALA A 227 -14.77 -3.03 1.68
CA ALA A 227 -13.70 -2.14 2.12
C ALA A 227 -12.34 -2.85 2.14
N TYR A 228 -11.30 -2.20 1.61
CA TYR A 228 -9.91 -2.65 1.67
C TYR A 228 -9.11 -1.69 2.55
N VAL A 229 -8.40 -2.22 3.55
CA VAL A 229 -7.46 -1.48 4.39
C VAL A 229 -6.08 -2.04 4.14
N ASP A 230 -5.14 -1.22 3.66
CA ASP A 230 -3.82 -1.71 3.27
C ASP A 230 -2.86 -1.84 4.47
N GLY A 231 -1.85 -2.69 4.32
CA GLY A 231 -0.86 -2.93 5.36
C GLY A 231 0.48 -3.39 4.78
N GLN A 232 1.57 -3.04 5.46
CA GLN A 232 2.96 -3.09 4.95
C GLN A 232 3.41 -4.39 4.26
N LEU A 233 2.77 -5.53 4.55
CA LEU A 233 3.01 -6.80 3.87
C LEU A 233 1.76 -7.39 3.18
N ARG A 234 0.56 -6.97 3.62
CA ARG A 234 -0.78 -7.44 3.23
C ARG A 234 -1.81 -6.41 3.69
N GLY A 235 -2.75 -6.04 2.83
CA GLY A 235 -4.01 -5.46 3.27
C GLY A 235 -5.06 -6.52 3.61
N GLU A 236 -6.21 -6.06 4.08
CA GLU A 236 -7.38 -6.87 4.46
C GLU A 236 -8.63 -6.35 3.73
N LEU A 237 -9.42 -7.26 3.15
CA LEU A 237 -10.75 -6.96 2.61
C LEU A 237 -11.83 -7.32 3.66
N TYR A 238 -12.76 -6.39 3.86
CA TYR A 238 -13.94 -6.51 4.69
C TYR A 238 -15.19 -6.57 3.80
N ASP A 239 -16.02 -7.59 4.00
CA ASP A 239 -17.30 -7.81 3.32
C ASP A 239 -18.49 -7.88 4.29
N GLU A 240 -18.23 -7.81 5.61
CA GLU A 240 -19.26 -7.80 6.65
C GLU A 240 -19.90 -6.39 6.75
N PRO A 241 -21.23 -6.24 6.57
CA PRO A 241 -21.88 -4.92 6.55
C PRO A 241 -21.64 -4.06 7.80
N ALA A 242 -21.40 -4.67 8.97
CA ALA A 242 -21.06 -3.94 10.19
C ALA A 242 -19.69 -3.23 10.10
N ASP A 243 -18.66 -3.93 9.61
CA ASP A 243 -17.31 -3.39 9.46
C ASP A 243 -17.25 -2.35 8.34
N VAL A 244 -17.90 -2.64 7.20
CA VAL A 244 -18.03 -1.71 6.07
C VAL A 244 -18.79 -0.44 6.48
N SER A 245 -19.84 -0.56 7.29
CA SER A 245 -20.55 0.61 7.86
C SER A 245 -19.64 1.45 8.79
N ALA A 246 -18.85 0.82 9.64
CA ALA A 246 -17.90 1.53 10.51
C ALA A 246 -16.80 2.27 9.71
N LEU A 247 -16.31 1.66 8.62
CA LEU A 247 -15.36 2.28 7.70
C LEU A 247 -16.00 3.43 6.89
N MET A 248 -17.25 3.25 6.43
CA MET A 248 -18.03 4.30 5.76
C MET A 248 -18.28 5.51 6.67
N GLN A 249 -18.56 5.29 7.97
CA GLN A 249 -18.68 6.37 8.96
C GLN A 249 -17.35 7.11 9.17
N ARG A 250 -16.22 6.40 9.24
CA ARG A 250 -14.88 7.01 9.30
C ARG A 250 -14.58 7.85 8.07
N TYR A 251 -14.93 7.35 6.88
CA TYR A 251 -14.77 8.10 5.63
C TYR A 251 -15.70 9.32 5.53
N GLY A 252 -16.93 9.22 6.03
CA GLY A 252 -17.85 10.35 6.15
C GLY A 252 -17.29 11.46 7.04
N MET A 253 -16.61 11.10 8.14
CA MET A 253 -15.91 12.05 9.00
C MET A 253 -14.68 12.66 8.31
N LEU A 254 -13.85 11.86 7.64
CA LEU A 254 -12.71 12.35 6.83
C LEU A 254 -13.16 13.40 5.80
N ARG A 255 -14.24 13.12 5.05
CA ARG A 255 -14.84 14.05 4.08
C ARG A 255 -15.30 15.38 4.70
N SER A 256 -15.70 15.38 5.98
CA SER A 256 -16.09 16.58 6.72
C SER A 256 -14.93 17.35 7.37
N GLN A 257 -13.75 16.75 7.41
CA GLN A 257 -12.51 17.35 7.95
C GLN A 257 -11.59 17.87 6.83
N ALA A 258 -11.64 17.26 5.65
CA ALA A 258 -10.90 17.71 4.47
C ALA A 258 -11.44 19.04 3.91
N LEU A 259 -10.56 19.80 3.24
CA LEU A 259 -10.89 21.02 2.50
C LEU A 259 -12.01 20.79 1.50
N THR A 260 -12.82 21.81 1.21
CA THR A 260 -13.76 21.74 0.08
C THR A 260 -13.01 21.53 -1.23
N VAL A 261 -13.70 21.06 -2.27
CA VAL A 261 -13.08 20.85 -3.60
C VAL A 261 -12.44 22.15 -4.12
N ALA A 262 -13.11 23.30 -3.96
CA ALA A 262 -12.58 24.60 -4.39
C ALA A 262 -11.39 25.12 -3.55
N GLU A 263 -11.26 24.70 -2.29
CA GLU A 263 -10.05 24.95 -1.48
C GLU A 263 -8.92 24.00 -1.87
N SER A 264 -9.25 22.74 -2.16
CA SER A 264 -8.32 21.72 -2.64
C SER A 264 -7.71 22.09 -4.01
N THR A 265 -8.53 22.60 -4.93
CA THR A 265 -8.06 23.16 -6.21
C THR A 265 -7.12 24.33 -6.00
N ARG A 266 -7.51 25.34 -5.18
CA ARG A 266 -6.66 26.51 -4.90
C ARG A 266 -5.33 26.15 -4.24
N LEU A 267 -5.31 25.11 -3.40
CA LEU A 267 -4.08 24.59 -2.80
C LEU A 267 -3.17 23.94 -3.84
N LEU A 268 -3.72 23.10 -4.73
CA LEU A 268 -2.95 22.47 -5.82
C LEU A 268 -2.43 23.50 -6.83
N ASP A 269 -3.26 24.47 -7.22
CA ASP A 269 -2.86 25.56 -8.12
C ASP A 269 -1.70 26.38 -7.49
N ALA A 270 -1.79 26.74 -6.21
CA ALA A 270 -0.74 27.48 -5.51
C ALA A 270 0.58 26.69 -5.32
N LEU A 271 0.51 25.35 -5.20
CA LEU A 271 1.71 24.50 -5.15
C LEU A 271 2.38 24.37 -6.51
N LEU A 272 1.60 24.32 -7.60
CA LEU A 272 2.12 24.35 -8.98
C LEU A 272 2.79 25.70 -9.28
N ASP A 273 2.15 26.81 -8.92
CA ASP A 273 2.73 28.16 -9.04
C ASP A 273 4.04 28.30 -8.24
N ALA A 274 4.11 27.72 -7.03
CA ALA A 274 5.33 27.73 -6.21
C ALA A 274 6.49 26.98 -6.89
N LEU A 275 6.24 25.77 -7.41
CA LEU A 275 7.25 24.99 -8.13
C LEU A 275 7.70 25.69 -9.42
N LEU A 276 6.81 26.38 -10.13
CA LEU A 276 7.16 27.22 -11.29
C LEU A 276 7.95 28.47 -10.91
N GLY A 277 7.71 29.03 -9.71
CA GLY A 277 8.51 30.11 -9.14
C GLY A 277 9.92 29.67 -8.76
N GLU A 278 10.07 28.49 -8.14
CA GLU A 278 11.37 27.92 -7.75
C GLU A 278 12.19 27.43 -8.95
N THR A 279 11.55 26.95 -10.01
CA THR A 279 12.21 26.50 -11.25
C THR A 279 12.52 27.62 -12.25
N CYS A 280 12.13 28.88 -11.97
CA CYS A 280 12.49 30.03 -12.79
C CYS A 280 14.00 30.33 -12.62
N PRO A 281 14.84 30.14 -13.66
CA PRO A 281 16.29 30.11 -13.45
C PRO A 281 16.86 31.50 -13.20
N ALA A 282 17.30 31.75 -11.97
CA ALA A 282 18.26 32.80 -11.68
C ALA A 282 19.48 32.59 -12.60
N GLN A 283 19.81 33.61 -13.41
CA GLN A 283 20.83 33.50 -14.45
C GLN A 283 22.17 33.05 -13.84
N HIS A 284 22.62 31.85 -14.22
CA HIS A 284 23.87 31.26 -13.73
C HIS A 284 25.06 32.06 -14.28
N THR A 285 25.36 33.17 -13.60
CA THR A 285 26.55 33.98 -13.84
C THR A 285 27.72 33.20 -13.28
N PRO A 286 28.65 32.70 -14.12
CA PRO A 286 29.78 31.92 -13.62
C PRO A 286 30.64 32.80 -12.70
N PRO A 287 31.25 32.24 -11.65
CA PRO A 287 32.14 33.00 -10.77
C PRO A 287 33.29 33.60 -11.60
N PRO A 288 33.70 34.86 -11.33
CA PRO A 288 34.69 35.54 -12.14
C PRO A 288 36.04 34.82 -12.08
N VAL A 289 36.58 34.49 -13.25
CA VAL A 289 37.91 33.86 -13.38
C VAL A 289 38.97 34.81 -12.79
N PRO A 290 39.80 34.36 -11.84
CA PRO A 290 40.83 35.21 -11.25
C PRO A 290 41.90 35.58 -12.30
N GLN A 291 42.10 36.88 -12.48
CA GLN A 291 43.19 37.43 -13.30
C GLN A 291 44.56 37.08 -12.69
N PRO A 292 45.60 36.84 -13.50
CA PRO A 292 46.93 36.49 -13.00
C PRO A 292 47.57 37.67 -12.26
N SER A 293 47.84 37.51 -10.97
CA SER A 293 48.45 38.54 -10.13
C SER A 293 49.95 38.71 -10.40
N THR A 294 50.32 39.78 -11.11
CA THR A 294 51.71 40.24 -11.18
C THR A 294 52.10 40.95 -9.88
N GLY A 295 52.77 40.22 -8.96
CA GLY A 295 53.14 40.74 -7.64
C GLY A 295 54.40 40.10 -7.07
N THR A 296 55.49 40.87 -7.03
CA THR A 296 56.81 40.46 -6.53
C THR A 296 56.84 40.29 -5.00
N SER A 297 57.50 39.23 -4.53
CA SER A 297 58.31 39.01 -3.29
C SER A 297 58.41 40.07 -2.18
N PRO A 298 58.83 39.70 -0.92
CA PRO A 298 59.38 38.40 -0.50
C PRO A 298 58.76 37.82 0.79
N ALA A 299 59.24 36.63 1.19
CA ALA A 299 58.94 36.01 2.48
C ALA A 299 60.03 36.27 3.54
N THR A 300 59.62 36.38 4.81
CA THR A 300 60.44 36.09 6.00
C THR A 300 59.55 35.41 7.05
N ALA A 301 60.02 34.32 7.67
CA ALA A 301 59.30 33.60 8.71
C ALA A 301 59.81 33.95 10.12
N THR A 302 59.03 33.67 11.18
CA THR A 302 59.50 33.13 12.48
C THR A 302 58.31 32.77 13.40
N VAL A 303 58.04 31.47 13.52
CA VAL A 303 57.85 30.67 14.75
C VAL A 303 57.45 31.37 16.07
N THR A 304 56.42 30.82 16.75
CA THR A 304 56.49 30.30 18.15
C THR A 304 55.20 29.52 18.50
N ALA A 305 55.32 28.43 19.29
CA ALA A 305 54.20 27.64 19.83
C ALA A 305 53.90 28.08 21.30
N GLU A 306 52.94 27.62 22.11
CA GLU A 306 52.49 26.27 22.48
C GLU A 306 51.36 26.45 23.58
N PRO A 307 50.95 25.50 24.48
CA PRO A 307 49.68 24.78 24.30
C PRO A 307 48.68 24.78 25.50
N ALA A 308 47.59 24.00 25.31
CA ALA A 308 46.74 23.36 26.35
C ALA A 308 45.74 24.28 27.11
N SER A 309 44.67 23.80 27.76
CA SER A 309 44.35 22.44 28.25
C SER A 309 42.85 22.23 28.57
N LYS A 310 42.40 20.96 28.66
CA LYS A 310 41.25 20.42 29.44
C LYS A 310 39.78 20.81 29.16
N SER A 311 39.00 19.78 28.83
CA SER A 311 37.55 19.58 29.10
C SER A 311 37.37 18.41 30.10
N PRO A 312 36.16 17.93 30.48
CA PRO A 312 34.79 18.44 30.31
C PRO A 312 34.26 19.01 31.67
N PRO A 313 33.30 18.48 32.49
CA PRO A 313 32.38 17.31 32.43
C PRO A 313 30.88 17.69 32.27
N THR A 314 29.98 16.71 32.37
CA THR A 314 28.50 16.85 32.27
C THR A 314 27.77 16.38 33.57
N PRO A 315 26.64 16.97 33.99
CA PRO A 315 25.75 16.43 35.05
C PRO A 315 24.56 15.60 34.50
N PRO A 316 23.86 14.81 35.34
CA PRO A 316 22.95 13.73 34.92
C PRO A 316 21.45 14.10 34.82
N PRO A 317 20.60 13.24 34.21
CA PRO A 317 19.14 13.40 34.20
C PRO A 317 18.49 13.10 35.56
N SER A 318 17.38 13.77 35.87
CA SER A 318 16.60 13.53 37.09
C SER A 318 15.41 12.60 36.85
N THR A 319 15.31 11.51 37.62
CA THR A 319 14.12 10.68 37.76
C THR A 319 13.44 10.94 39.10
N SER A 320 12.11 10.93 39.10
CA SER A 320 11.28 10.82 40.30
C SER A 320 9.97 10.11 39.95
N ALA A 321 9.31 9.51 40.94
CA ALA A 321 8.17 8.62 40.73
C ALA A 321 6.93 9.03 41.54
N THR A 322 5.82 8.41 41.18
CA THR A 322 4.55 8.21 41.91
C THR A 322 4.73 7.90 43.42
N PRO A 323 3.70 8.03 44.30
CA PRO A 323 2.27 7.86 43.99
C PRO A 323 1.24 8.76 44.72
N ARG A 324 0.01 8.82 44.16
CA ARG A 324 -1.19 8.39 44.88
C ARG A 324 -2.32 7.98 43.92
#